data_AF-A0A448S2N0-F1
#
_entry.id   AF-A0A448S2N0-F1
#
_cell.length_a   1.000
_cell.length_b   1.000
_cell.length_c   1.000
_cell.angle_alpha   90.00
_cell.angle_beta   90.00
_cell.angle_gamma   90.00
#
_symmetry.space_group_name_H-M   'P 1'
#
loop_
_entity.id
_entity.type
_entity.pdbx_description
1 polymer ?
#
loop_
_entity_poly.entity_id
_entity_poly.type
_entity_poly.pdbx_seq_one_letter_code
_entity_poly.pdbx_strand_id
1 'polypeptide(L)'
;MGEHWIDVLPVFSDYWINGEVFTCQVDPTAQAQVSPWWQVPQRLIDQLLKTDPGPVIAQALQQLQETRADLYGRFSPALLEMKIRHLLVQSHGQREGLMARIVTTLESE
;
A
#
# COMPACT_ATOMS: atom_id res chain seq x y z
N MET A 1 11.84 -6.70 31.10
CA MET A 1 12.70 -5.71 30.42
C MET A 1 12.40 -5.75 28.92
N GLY A 2 11.54 -4.88 28.41
CA GLY A 2 11.17 -4.87 26.98
C GLY A 2 10.32 -3.65 26.60
N GLU A 3 9.68 -3.02 27.59
CA GLU A 3 8.76 -1.89 27.40
C GLU A 3 9.46 -0.51 27.42
N HIS A 4 10.73 -0.42 27.84
CA HIS A 4 11.47 0.85 28.01
C HIS A 4 12.56 1.08 26.95
N TRP A 5 12.58 0.31 25.85
CA TRP A 5 13.61 0.49 24.81
C TRP A 5 13.55 1.89 24.16
N ILE A 6 12.37 2.51 24.17
CA ILE A 6 12.14 3.87 23.67
C ILE A 6 12.84 4.93 24.53
N ASP A 7 13.14 4.63 25.80
CA ASP A 7 13.86 5.52 26.73
C ASP A 7 15.39 5.36 26.60
N VAL A 8 15.86 4.32 25.89
CA VAL A 8 17.29 3.94 25.81
C VAL A 8 17.86 4.18 24.42
N LEU A 9 17.05 4.13 23.36
CA LEU A 9 17.55 4.42 22.01
C LEU A 9 17.59 5.93 21.78
N PRO A 10 18.77 6.52 21.55
CA PRO A 10 18.84 7.90 21.09
C PRO A 10 18.11 8.00 19.76
N VAL A 11 17.26 9.01 19.61
CA VAL A 11 16.77 9.41 18.29
C VAL A 11 18.00 9.86 17.51
N PHE A 12 18.40 9.07 16.52
CA PHE A 12 19.57 9.37 15.70
C PHE A 12 19.28 10.63 14.86
N SER A 13 20.18 11.59 14.89
CA SER A 13 20.09 12.78 14.04
C SER A 13 20.58 12.49 12.62
N ASP A 14 21.54 11.59 12.46
CA ASP A 14 22.24 11.39 11.19
C ASP A 14 21.89 10.03 10.59
N TYR A 15 21.25 10.08 9.43
CA TYR A 15 20.82 8.93 8.66
C TYR A 15 21.64 8.81 7.39
N TRP A 16 22.15 7.61 7.12
CA TRP A 16 22.69 7.29 5.81
C TRP A 16 21.60 6.62 4.98
N ILE A 17 21.14 7.29 3.92
CA ILE A 17 20.10 6.78 3.02
C ILE A 17 20.65 6.84 1.58
N ASN A 18 20.65 5.72 0.87
CA ASN A 18 21.02 5.65 -0.55
C ASN A 18 22.37 6.28 -0.94
N GLY A 19 23.39 6.24 -0.07
CA GLY A 19 24.70 6.84 -0.37
C GLY A 19 24.86 8.27 0.14
N GLU A 20 23.79 8.90 0.61
CA GLU A 20 23.80 10.29 1.08
C GLU A 20 23.53 10.37 2.59
N VAL A 21 24.11 11.39 3.22
CA VAL A 21 23.92 11.67 4.66
C VAL A 21 22.80 12.69 4.83
N PHE A 22 21.82 12.35 5.66
CA PHE A 22 20.67 13.18 6.00
C PHE A 22 20.70 13.48 7.49
N THR A 23 20.83 14.76 7.85
CA THR A 23 20.78 15.21 9.24
C THR A 23 19.39 15.75 9.56
N CYS A 24 18.67 15.05 10.45
CA CYS A 24 17.39 15.44 11.01
C CYS A 24 17.59 16.16 12.35
N GLN A 25 16.88 17.27 12.55
CA GLN A 25 16.83 17.94 13.84
C GLN A 25 16.01 17.08 14.80
N VAL A 26 16.65 16.64 15.88
CA VAL A 26 16.03 15.83 16.92
C VAL A 26 15.78 16.72 18.13
N ASP A 27 14.53 16.79 18.56
CA ASP A 27 14.19 17.42 19.83
C ASP A 27 14.28 16.35 20.95
N PRO A 28 15.28 16.42 21.85
CA PRO A 28 15.43 15.45 22.94
C PRO A 28 14.32 15.55 24.00
N THR A 29 13.49 16.59 23.93
CA THR A 29 12.34 16.80 24.84
C THR A 29 11.01 16.35 24.23
N ALA A 30 11.01 15.95 22.95
CA ALA A 30 9.81 15.46 22.28
C ALA A 30 9.33 14.14 22.90
N GLN A 31 8.06 14.10 23.26
CA GLN A 31 7.43 12.88 23.75
C GLN A 31 7.35 11.83 22.63
N ALA A 32 7.56 10.57 22.99
CA ALA A 32 7.40 9.45 22.07
C ALA A 32 5.96 9.42 21.52
N GLN A 33 5.83 9.41 20.20
CA GLN A 33 4.52 9.34 19.56
C GLN A 33 3.98 7.89 19.62
N VAL A 34 2.66 7.75 19.80
CA VAL A 34 2.00 6.44 19.82
C VAL A 34 2.00 5.81 18.43
N SER A 35 2.41 4.54 18.35
CA SER A 35 2.40 3.81 17.08
C SER A 35 0.96 3.54 16.60
N PRO A 36 0.67 3.68 15.29
CA PRO A 36 1.54 4.17 14.22
C PRO A 36 1.53 5.72 14.16
N TRP A 37 2.70 6.32 14.35
CA TRP A 37 2.83 7.78 14.47
C TRP A 37 3.08 8.49 13.13
N TRP A 38 3.51 7.77 12.11
CA TRP A 38 3.76 8.31 10.78
C TRP A 38 2.60 7.99 9.84
N GLN A 39 2.16 8.99 9.07
CA GLN A 39 1.20 8.82 8.00
C GLN A 39 1.96 8.77 6.67
N VAL A 40 1.68 7.76 5.84
CA VAL A 40 2.29 7.65 4.51
C VAL A 40 1.74 8.79 3.63
N PRO A 41 2.59 9.64 3.02
CA PRO A 41 2.10 10.67 2.12
C PRO A 41 1.43 10.07 0.88
N GLN A 42 0.22 10.53 0.55
CA GLN A 42 -0.53 10.02 -0.61
C GLN A 42 0.26 10.15 -1.93
N ARG A 43 0.99 11.25 -2.11
CA ARG A 43 1.86 11.43 -3.29
C ARG A 43 2.92 10.34 -3.46
N LEU A 44 3.47 9.81 -2.35
CA LEU A 44 4.45 8.74 -2.42
C LEU A 44 3.77 7.44 -2.87
N ILE A 45 2.58 7.15 -2.33
CA ILE A 45 1.75 6.02 -2.76
C ILE A 45 1.46 6.15 -4.26
N ASP A 46 0.99 7.30 -4.72
CA ASP A 46 0.68 7.55 -6.14
C ASP A 46 1.90 7.33 -7.05
N GLN A 47 3.10 7.73 -6.61
CA GLN A 47 4.34 7.50 -7.35
C GLN A 47 4.70 6.02 -7.40
N LEU A 48 4.62 5.31 -6.27
CA LEU A 48 4.88 3.87 -6.21
C LEU A 48 3.92 3.09 -7.12
N LEU A 49 2.64 3.47 -7.14
CA LEU A 49 1.64 2.84 -7.99
C LEU A 49 1.84 3.09 -9.48
N LYS A 50 2.45 4.21 -9.86
CA LYS A 50 2.88 4.45 -11.24
C LYS A 50 4.03 3.55 -11.64
N THR A 51 4.93 3.24 -10.71
CA THR A 51 6.08 2.36 -10.96
C THR A 51 5.67 0.89 -11.02
N ASP A 52 4.88 0.43 -10.05
CA ASP A 52 4.36 -0.94 -10.00
C ASP A 52 2.94 -0.98 -9.40
N PRO A 53 1.91 -1.29 -10.21
CA PRO A 53 0.55 -1.49 -9.71
C PRO A 53 0.34 -2.89 -9.07
N GLY A 54 1.35 -3.76 -9.06
CA GLY A 54 1.30 -5.13 -8.53
C GLY A 54 0.62 -5.27 -7.16
N PRO A 55 0.96 -4.45 -6.15
CA PRO A 55 0.32 -4.52 -4.84
C PRO A 55 -1.19 -4.29 -4.87
N VAL A 56 -1.69 -3.43 -5.76
CA VAL A 56 -3.13 -3.14 -5.90
C VAL A 56 -3.84 -4.33 -6.54
N ILE A 57 -3.20 -4.95 -7.53
CA ILE A 57 -3.75 -6.13 -8.21
C ILE A 57 -3.83 -7.30 -7.23
N ALA A 58 -2.76 -7.54 -6.47
CA ALA A 58 -2.72 -8.58 -5.44
C ALA A 58 -3.80 -8.34 -4.37
N GLN A 59 -3.94 -7.10 -3.90
CA GLN A 59 -5.00 -6.72 -2.97
C GLN A 59 -6.39 -6.98 -3.55
N ALA A 60 -6.64 -6.60 -4.81
CA ALA A 60 -7.94 -6.78 -5.45
C ALA A 60 -8.29 -8.27 -5.64
N LEU A 61 -7.31 -9.09 -6.03
CA LEU A 61 -7.48 -10.54 -6.12
C LEU A 61 -7.80 -11.17 -4.77
N GLN A 62 -7.08 -10.76 -3.72
CA GLN A 62 -7.35 -11.22 -2.36
C GLN A 62 -8.77 -10.84 -1.92
N GLN A 63 -9.17 -9.58 -2.12
CA GLN A 63 -10.51 -9.14 -1.75
C GLN A 63 -11.62 -9.86 -2.55
N LEU A 64 -11.39 -10.14 -3.83
CA LEU A 64 -12.31 -10.95 -4.64
C LEU A 64 -12.43 -12.37 -4.08
N GLN A 65 -11.32 -12.99 -3.70
CA GLN A 65 -11.33 -14.31 -3.09
C GLN A 65 -12.10 -14.33 -1.76
N GLU A 66 -11.93 -13.31 -0.93
CA GLU A 66 -12.58 -13.21 0.38
C GLU A 66 -14.08 -12.86 0.29
N THR A 67 -14.45 -11.96 -0.63
CA THR A 67 -15.80 -11.38 -0.66
C THR A 67 -16.71 -12.01 -1.72
N ARG A 68 -16.15 -12.46 -2.85
CA ARG A 68 -16.86 -12.98 -4.02
C ARG A 68 -16.15 -14.19 -4.62
N ALA A 69 -16.03 -15.24 -3.79
CA ALA A 69 -15.43 -16.52 -4.20
C ALA A 69 -16.12 -17.15 -5.42
N ASP A 70 -17.41 -16.85 -5.62
CA ASP A 70 -18.20 -17.24 -6.80
C ASP A 70 -17.59 -16.72 -8.11
N LEU A 71 -17.20 -15.45 -8.16
CA LEU A 71 -16.58 -14.83 -9.33
C LEU A 71 -15.12 -15.27 -9.47
N TYR A 72 -14.42 -15.39 -8.33
CA TYR A 72 -13.02 -15.81 -8.31
C TYR A 72 -12.83 -17.21 -8.91
N GLY A 73 -13.72 -18.17 -8.60
CA GLY A 73 -13.66 -19.54 -9.12
C GLY A 73 -14.10 -19.70 -10.58
N ARG A 74 -14.76 -18.69 -11.17
CA ARG A 74 -15.29 -18.75 -12.55
C ARG A 74 -14.23 -18.49 -13.62
N PHE A 75 -13.12 -17.85 -13.26
CA PHE A 75 -12.05 -17.47 -14.17
C PHE A 75 -10.71 -18.05 -13.69
N SER A 76 -9.75 -18.20 -14.61
CA SER A 76 -8.39 -18.55 -14.20
C SER A 76 -7.71 -17.35 -13.50
N PRO A 77 -6.82 -17.59 -12.51
CA PRO A 77 -6.14 -16.50 -11.80
C PRO A 77 -5.38 -15.54 -12.73
N ALA A 78 -4.72 -16.07 -13.76
CA ALA A 78 -3.99 -15.28 -14.75
C ALA A 78 -4.92 -14.35 -15.55
N LEU A 79 -6.14 -14.80 -15.87
CA LEU A 79 -7.12 -14.00 -16.59
C LEU A 79 -7.68 -12.89 -15.71
N LEU A 80 -7.94 -13.17 -14.42
CA LEU A 80 -8.37 -12.16 -13.45
C LEU A 80 -7.29 -11.08 -13.27
N GLU A 81 -6.03 -11.48 -13.11
CA GLU A 81 -4.91 -10.54 -12.99
C GLU A 81 -4.84 -9.60 -14.22
N MET A 82 -4.93 -10.17 -15.42
CA MET A 82 -4.92 -9.40 -16.67
C MET A 82 -6.09 -8.41 -16.76
N LYS A 83 -7.30 -8.84 -16.39
CA LYS A 83 -8.50 -7.99 -16.40
C LYS A 83 -8.41 -6.85 -15.39
N ILE A 84 -7.99 -7.14 -14.16
CA ILE A 84 -7.80 -6.14 -13.11
C ILE A 84 -6.72 -5.13 -13.53
N ARG A 85 -5.60 -5.61 -14.08
CA ARG A 85 -4.54 -4.75 -14.63
C ARG A 85 -5.08 -3.82 -15.72
N HIS A 86 -5.89 -4.34 -16.63
CA HIS A 86 -6.49 -3.54 -17.69
C HIS A 86 -7.41 -2.43 -17.12
N LEU A 87 -8.27 -2.78 -16.15
CA LEU A 87 -9.16 -1.82 -15.48
C LEU A 87 -8.37 -0.75 -14.70
N LEU A 88 -7.24 -1.11 -14.10
CA LEU A 88 -6.35 -0.18 -13.40
C LEU A 88 -5.73 0.84 -14.35
N VAL A 89 -5.29 0.41 -15.54
CA VAL A 89 -4.77 1.32 -16.58
C VAL A 89 -5.87 2.26 -17.07
N GLN A 90 -7.07 1.75 -17.32
CA GLN A 90 -8.23 2.56 -17.76
C GLN A 90 -8.70 3.58 -16.73
N SER A 91 -8.49 3.28 -15.44
CA SER A 91 -8.90 4.14 -14.32
C SER A 91 -7.84 5.15 -13.89
N HIS A 92 -6.72 5.25 -14.63
CA HIS A 92 -5.60 6.14 -14.30
C HIS A 92 -5.08 5.96 -12.85
N GLY A 93 -5.21 4.76 -12.28
CA GLY A 93 -4.79 4.48 -10.90
C GLY A 93 -5.76 4.95 -9.81
N GLN A 94 -6.98 5.37 -10.16
CA GLN A 94 -7.98 5.75 -9.16
C GLN A 94 -8.48 4.52 -8.40
N ARG A 95 -8.19 4.49 -7.09
CA ARG A 95 -8.52 3.36 -6.19
C ARG A 95 -9.95 3.42 -5.66
N GLU A 96 -10.53 4.61 -5.57
CA GLU A 96 -11.88 4.80 -5.06
C GLU A 96 -12.90 4.11 -5.96
N GLY A 97 -13.66 3.18 -5.39
CA GLY A 97 -14.67 2.40 -6.13
C GLY A 97 -14.10 1.38 -7.11
N LEU A 98 -12.78 1.15 -7.16
CA LEU A 98 -12.15 0.19 -8.07
C LEU A 98 -12.75 -1.21 -7.92
N MET A 99 -12.90 -1.70 -6.69
CA MET A 99 -13.45 -3.03 -6.40
C MET A 99 -14.89 -3.19 -6.88
N ALA A 100 -15.74 -2.18 -6.67
CA ALA A 100 -17.11 -2.20 -7.16
C ALA A 100 -17.13 -2.33 -8.68
N ARG A 101 -16.26 -1.59 -9.37
CA ARG A 101 -16.17 -1.62 -10.83
C ARG A 101 -15.62 -2.95 -11.36
N ILE A 102 -14.62 -3.53 -10.69
CA ILE A 102 -14.11 -4.88 -11.00
C ILE A 102 -15.25 -5.90 -10.91
N VAL A 103 -16.03 -5.89 -9.83
CA VAL A 103 -17.17 -6.81 -9.64
C VAL A 103 -18.21 -6.60 -10.74
N THR A 104 -18.62 -5.36 -11.02
CA THR A 104 -19.60 -5.07 -12.08
C THR A 104 -19.12 -5.54 -13.45
N THR A 105 -17.85 -5.33 -13.79
CA THR A 105 -17.29 -5.81 -15.07
C THR A 105 -17.30 -7.34 -15.14
N LEU A 106 -16.91 -8.03 -14.07
CA LEU A 106 -16.89 -9.50 -14.03
C LEU A 106 -18.30 -10.12 -14.01
N GLU A 107 -19.31 -9.43 -13.48
CA GLU A 107 -20.71 -9.89 -13.50
C GLU A 107 -21.38 -9.70 -14.87
N SER A 108 -20.92 -8.73 -15.67
CA SER A 108 -21.44 -8.48 -17.02
C SER A 108 -20.92 -9.44 -18.11
N GLU A 109 -20.05 -10.39 -17.74
CA GLU A 109 -19.49 -11.44 -18.61
C GLU A 109 -20.03 -12.86 -18.29
#